data_AF-A0A2N5A2M8-F1
#
_entry.id   AF-A0A2N5A2M8-F1
#
_cell.length_a   1.000
_cell.length_b   1.000
_cell.length_c   1.000
_cell.angle_alpha   90.00
_cell.angle_beta   90.00
_cell.angle_gamma   90.00
#
_symmetry.space_group_name_H-M   'P 1'
#
loop_
_entity.id
_entity.type
_entity.pdbx_description
1 polymer ?
#
loop_
_entity_poly.entity_id
_entity_poly.type
_entity_poly.pdbx_seq_one_letter_code
_entity_poly.pdbx_strand_id
1 'polypeptide(L)' 'ERAIDDEMGVLIAACQRCPAHVVLVTNEVGMGIVPENRLARHFRDIAGRVNQRLAAAADAVWLVVSGIGVKIK' A
#
# COMPACT_ATOMS: atom_id res chain seq x y z
N GLU A 1 -3.27 15.55 1.31
CA GLU A 1 -2.59 14.32 0.84
C GLU A 1 -1.11 14.52 0.57
N ARG A 2 -0.64 15.71 0.13
CA ARG A 2 0.79 15.99 -0.12
C ARG A 2 1.77 15.48 0.93
N ALA A 3 1.51 15.69 2.23
CA ALA A 3 2.38 15.17 3.29
C ALA A 3 2.51 13.63 3.26
N ILE A 4 1.41 12.92 2.97
CA ILE A 4 1.43 11.45 2.81
C ILE A 4 2.25 11.08 1.58
N ASP A 5 2.08 11.80 0.47
CA ASP A 5 2.83 11.55 -0.75
C ASP A 5 4.34 11.78 -0.58
N ASP A 6 4.73 12.79 0.21
CA ASP A 6 6.11 13.11 0.54
C ASP A 6 6.72 12.01 1.43
N GLU A 7 6.02 11.60 2.50
CA GLU A 7 6.43 10.49 3.37
C GLU A 7 6.54 9.17 2.59
N MET A 8 5.66 8.93 1.62
CA MET A 8 5.76 7.77 0.76
C MET A 8 7.04 7.79 -0.10
N GLY A 9 7.42 8.97 -0.60
CA GLY A 9 8.69 9.14 -1.30
C GLY A 9 9.88 8.81 -0.41
N VAL A 10 9.86 9.29 0.83
CA VAL A 10 10.90 9.02 1.84
C VAL A 10 11.02 7.53 2.13
N LEU A 11 9.90 6.84 2.40
CA LEU A 11 9.88 5.42 2.69
C LEU A 11 10.42 4.60 1.53
N ILE A 12 9.93 4.83 0.30
CA ILE A 12 10.38 4.10 -0.90
C ILE A 12 11.88 4.30 -1.11
N ALA A 13 12.37 5.53 -1.00
CA ALA A 13 13.79 5.83 -1.14
C ALA A 13 14.65 5.21 -0.02
N ALA A 14 14.10 5.05 1.20
CA ALA A 14 14.77 4.36 2.29
C ALA A 14 14.86 2.84 2.01
N CYS A 15 13.78 2.22 1.54
CA CYS A 15 13.77 0.81 1.17
C CYS A 15 14.77 0.50 0.04
N GLN A 16 14.83 1.35 -0.99
CA GLN A 16 15.76 1.20 -2.11
C GLN A 16 17.25 1.29 -1.72
N ARG A 17 17.57 2.03 -0.65
CA ARG A 17 18.93 2.17 -0.13
C ARG A 17 19.26 1.12 0.94
N CYS A 18 18.27 0.41 1.44
CA CYS A 18 18.46 -0.62 2.45
C CYS A 18 19.05 -1.88 1.81
N PRO A 19 20.22 -2.38 2.25
CA PRO A 19 20.78 -3.61 1.69
C PRO A 19 20.07 -4.88 2.22
N ALA A 20 19.24 -4.75 3.25
CA ALA A 20 18.49 -5.87 3.82
C ALA A 20 17.21 -6.16 3.01
N HIS A 21 16.69 -7.37 3.17
CA HIS A 21 15.40 -7.74 2.61
C HIS A 21 14.27 -7.02 3.35
N VAL A 22 13.56 -6.13 2.65
CA VAL A 22 12.46 -5.34 3.23
C VAL A 22 11.11 -5.96 2.85
N VAL A 23 10.30 -6.26 3.86
CA VAL A 23 8.92 -6.70 3.68
C VAL A 23 7.99 -5.65 4.27
N LEU A 24 7.08 -5.14 3.45
CA LEU A 24 6.03 -4.21 3.86
C LEU A 24 4.68 -4.91 3.81
N VAL A 25 3.86 -4.72 4.84
CA VAL A 25 2.50 -5.27 4.92
C VAL A 25 1.50 -4.13 4.90
N THR A 26 0.50 -4.25 4.04
CA THR A 26 -0.63 -3.33 3.95
C THR A 26 -1.93 -4.12 3.76
N ASN A 27 -3.07 -3.46 3.92
CA ASN A 27 -4.39 -4.06 3.78
C ASN A 27 -5.08 -3.60 2.52
N GLU A 28 -5.88 -4.50 1.93
CA GLU A 28 -6.87 -4.15 0.93
C GLU A 28 -8.16 -3.71 1.64
N VAL A 29 -8.57 -2.46 1.42
CA VAL A 29 -9.75 -1.84 2.05
C VAL A 29 -10.81 -1.38 1.04
N GLY A 30 -10.54 -1.56 -0.26
CA GLY A 30 -11.38 -1.10 -1.36
C GLY A 30 -12.44 -2.09 -1.83
N MET A 31 -12.36 -3.37 -1.45
CA MET A 31 -13.28 -4.43 -1.89
C MET A 31 -14.64 -4.47 -1.15
N GLY A 32 -14.95 -3.44 -0.37
CA GLY A 32 -16.21 -3.29 0.35
C GLY A 32 -17.14 -2.22 -0.24
N ILE A 33 -18.27 -2.02 0.42
CA ILE A 33 -19.23 -0.96 0.10
C ILE A 33 -18.58 0.43 0.33
N VAL A 34 -19.07 1.45 -0.37
CA VAL A 34 -18.67 2.83 -0.12
C VAL A 34 -19.22 3.29 1.24
N PRO A 35 -18.39 3.71 2.20
CA PRO A 35 -18.87 4.14 3.50
C PRO A 35 -19.60 5.48 3.42
N GLU A 36 -20.62 5.67 4.27
CA GLU A 36 -21.34 6.95 4.38
C GLU A 36 -20.50 8.04 5.07
N ASN A 37 -19.56 7.64 5.92
CA ASN A 37 -18.65 8.55 6.58
C ASN A 37 -17.62 9.14 5.59
N ARG A 38 -17.56 10.48 5.50
CA ARG A 38 -16.65 11.19 4.60
C ARG A 38 -15.18 10.88 4.86
N LEU A 39 -14.78 10.82 6.13
CA LEU A 39 -13.40 10.48 6.52
C LEU A 39 -13.06 9.06 6.09
N ALA A 40 -13.97 8.11 6.30
CA ALA A 40 -13.77 6.72 5.90
C ALA A 40 -13.59 6.57 4.38
N ARG A 41 -14.39 7.29 3.57
CA ARG A 41 -14.19 7.32 2.10
C ARG A 41 -12.82 7.84 1.74
N HIS A 42 -12.44 9.00 2.30
CA HIS A 42 -11.15 9.62 2.04
C HIS A 42 -9.99 8.72 2.42
N PHE A 43 -10.07 8.07 3.59
CA PHE A 43 -9.08 7.10 4.05
C PHE A 43 -8.93 5.93 3.07
N ARG A 44 -10.03 5.30 2.65
CA ARG A 44 -10.01 4.19 1.68
C ARG A 44 -9.34 4.61 0.37
N ASP A 45 -9.67 5.80 -0.12
CA ASP A 45 -9.15 6.31 -1.40
C ASP A 45 -7.64 6.58 -1.32
N ILE A 46 -7.18 7.18 -0.21
CA ILE A 46 -5.76 7.42 0.04
C ILE A 46 -5.02 6.09 0.20
N ALA A 47 -5.54 5.16 1.00
CA ALA A 47 -4.92 3.86 1.23
C ALA A 47 -4.73 3.09 -0.09
N GLY A 48 -5.72 3.12 -0.99
CA GLY A 48 -5.59 2.55 -2.32
C GLY A 48 -4.48 3.19 -3.16
N ARG A 49 -4.37 4.53 -3.16
CA ARG A 49 -3.28 5.25 -3.85
C ARG A 49 -1.90 4.92 -3.27
N VAL A 50 -1.79 4.83 -1.95
CA VAL A 50 -0.54 4.44 -1.26
C VAL A 50 -0.14 3.01 -1.65
N ASN A 51 -1.09 2.07 -1.63
CA ASN A 51 -0.85 0.68 -2.02
C ASN A 51 -0.38 0.57 -3.47
N GLN A 52 -0.96 1.34 -4.39
CA GLN A 52 -0.50 1.40 -5.79
C GLN A 52 0.94 1.89 -5.92
N ARG A 53 1.32 2.95 -5.19
CA ARG A 53 2.69 3.49 -5.21
C ARG A 53 3.71 2.48 -4.65
N LEU A 54 3.36 1.81 -3.55
CA LEU A 54 4.18 0.75 -2.97
C LEU A 54 4.33 -0.44 -3.94
N ALA A 55 3.23 -0.92 -4.52
CA ALA A 55 3.24 -2.03 -5.47
C ALA A 55 4.04 -1.71 -6.75
N ALA A 56 3.99 -0.46 -7.22
CA ALA A 56 4.80 -0.01 -8.35
C ALA A 56 6.29 -0.06 -8.05
N ALA A 57 6.70 0.38 -6.85
CA ALA A 57 8.09 0.41 -6.42
C ALA A 57 8.64 -0.94 -5.92
N ALA A 58 7.78 -1.86 -5.48
CA ALA A 58 8.18 -3.15 -4.91
C ALA A 58 8.71 -4.12 -5.98
N ASP A 59 9.69 -4.95 -5.62
CA ASP A 59 10.20 -6.01 -6.50
C ASP A 59 9.23 -7.18 -6.65
N ALA A 60 8.47 -7.48 -5.60
CA ALA A 60 7.43 -8.51 -5.58
C ALA A 60 6.20 -8.02 -4.81
N VAL A 61 5.02 -8.44 -5.25
CA VAL A 61 3.74 -8.11 -4.61
C VAL A 61 2.93 -9.37 -4.42
N TRP A 62 2.43 -9.54 -3.20
CA TRP A 62 1.63 -10.69 -2.78
C TRP A 62 0.28 -10.23 -2.27
N LEU A 63 -0.77 -10.89 -2.76
CA LEU A 63 -2.09 -10.84 -2.16
C LEU A 63 -2.27 -12.08 -1.30
N VAL A 64 -2.61 -11.91 -0.02
CA VAL A 64 -2.87 -13.03 0.89
C VAL A 64 -4.37 -13.14 1.14
N VAL A 65 -4.97 -14.28 0.78
CA VAL A 65 -6.39 -14.55 0.98
C VAL A 65 -6.54 -15.89 1.69
N SER A 66 -7.24 -15.92 2.83
CA SER A 66 -7.41 -17.14 3.64
C SER A 66 -6.08 -17.82 4.01
N GLY A 67 -5.03 -17.03 4.25
CA GLY A 67 -3.68 -17.53 4.56
C GLY A 67 -2.87 -18.03 3.35
N ILE A 68 -3.45 -17.98 2.15
CA ILE A 68 -2.80 -18.42 0.90
C ILE A 68 -2.21 -17.20 0.20
N GLY A 69 -0.90 -17.21 -0.03
CA GLY A 69 -0.20 -16.16 -0.77
C GLY A 69 -0.30 -16.36 -2.28
N VAL A 70 -0.76 -15.33 -2.99
CA VAL A 70 -0.82 -15.27 -4.45
C VAL A 70 0.14 -14.18 -4.93
N LYS A 71 1.19 -14.56 -5.66
CA LYS A 71 2.14 -13.61 -6.24
C LYS A 71 1.50 -12.94 -7.45
N ILE A 72 1.38 -11.61 -7.41
CA ILE A 72 0.78 -10.80 -8.49
C ILE A 72 1.80 -9.89 -9.19
N LYS A 73 3.01 -9.77 -8.63
CA LYS A 73 4.22 -9.19 -9.24
C LYS A 73 5.43 -9.91 -8.68
#